data_AF-A0A9W9FN93-F1
#
_entry.id   AF-A0A9W9FN93-F1
#
_cell.length_a   1.000
_cell.length_b   1.000
_cell.length_c   1.000
_cell.angle_alpha   90.00
_cell.angle_beta   90.00
_cell.angle_gamma   90.00
#
_symmetry.space_group_name_H-M   'P 1'
#
loop_
_entity.id
_entity.type
_entity.pdbx_description
1 polymer ?
#
loop_
_entity_poly.entity_id
_entity_poly.type
_entity_poly.pdbx_seq_one_letter_code
_entity_poly.pdbx_strand_id
1 'polypeptide(L)'
;MRLLPALLVLSSVPFAVAVPAGSSIAPPPPLQPVQFLSQPSVPRRPWTRLRDWVIESVWGIQHSHSCPKHVNPPSNVRDRYESDVVLRFQVRQPEEAEALAAASRVLVLDVWAITAEYVDIRLADSMVSLLPSLQIICPDGLLITNLPTARPAAFVPPYSPRPLMDDLVDMIYATYPRHHYHTLNPDSGIGAGHNRMAQVEDVFFREYQPLSIIVQWMRLMASMFSSHARYTSIGLTYEGREIPALRLGAPREQHETAGPRQTIVMIGGLHAREWISTSTVTYVAYNLITQYGQSAAVSRILQEYDWVLIPTLNPDGYAYSWETDRLWRKNRQPTGLSICPGVDLDRAWDFEWDGESTRSNPCSENYAGAEPFEAYESQRLAEWAKNETDSGRANIVGFLDLHSYSQQILYPYSYTCSSVPPTLESLEELALGLAKAIRMTSREQYDVTSACEGILPNGEAASMSSGGSALDWFYHNLHVKYSYQIKLRDRGSYGFLLPSEHIVPTGKEIFEAVLTFGDFVWNNQILSTMSDPVGSQQQQQQPLF
;
A
#
# COMPACT_ATOMS: atom_id res chain seq x y z
N MET A 1 -70.08 -32.93 -13.30
CA MET A 1 -70.41 -34.32 -12.89
C MET A 1 -70.49 -35.14 -14.16
N ARG A 2 -69.69 -36.15 -14.50
CA ARG A 2 -68.84 -37.13 -13.79
C ARG A 2 -67.69 -37.52 -14.75
N LEU A 3 -66.42 -37.52 -14.31
CA LEU A 3 -65.58 -38.69 -13.93
C LEU A 3 -65.45 -39.80 -15.02
N LEU A 4 -64.27 -39.86 -15.69
CA LEU A 4 -63.24 -40.95 -15.80
C LEU A 4 -63.68 -42.45 -15.64
N PRO A 5 -62.92 -43.50 -16.10
CA PRO A 5 -61.52 -43.56 -16.59
C PRO A 5 -61.12 -44.65 -17.67
N ALA A 6 -59.82 -44.63 -18.05
CA ALA A 6 -58.85 -45.75 -18.16
C ALA A 6 -58.68 -46.70 -19.40
N LEU A 7 -57.38 -46.79 -19.80
CA LEU A 7 -56.52 -47.97 -20.16
C LEU A 7 -56.12 -48.30 -21.63
N LEU A 8 -54.78 -48.36 -21.79
CA LEU A 8 -53.90 -49.28 -22.58
C LEU A 8 -53.80 -49.13 -24.12
N VAL A 9 -52.65 -48.71 -24.70
CA VAL A 9 -51.35 -49.41 -24.98
C VAL A 9 -51.33 -50.14 -26.35
N LEU A 10 -50.48 -49.67 -27.29
CA LEU A 10 -49.44 -50.43 -28.03
C LEU A 10 -48.85 -49.69 -29.26
N SER A 11 -47.52 -49.58 -29.24
CA SER A 11 -46.51 -49.68 -30.33
C SER A 11 -46.80 -49.19 -31.77
N SER A 12 -45.89 -48.36 -32.30
CA SER A 12 -45.10 -48.67 -33.50
C SER A 12 -44.03 -47.59 -33.81
N VAL A 13 -42.83 -48.08 -34.12
CA VAL A 13 -41.63 -47.41 -34.69
C VAL A 13 -41.91 -47.28 -36.22
N PRO A 14 -41.34 -46.36 -37.07
CA PRO A 14 -39.90 -46.07 -37.06
C PRO A 14 -39.29 -44.80 -37.75
N PHE A 15 -37.95 -44.72 -37.63
CA PHE A 15 -36.89 -44.19 -38.52
C PHE A 15 -36.81 -42.70 -38.94
N ALA A 16 -35.73 -42.05 -38.49
CA ALA A 16 -34.81 -41.24 -39.32
C ALA A 16 -33.41 -41.17 -38.64
N VAL A 17 -32.51 -42.09 -39.00
CA VAL A 17 -31.22 -41.87 -39.69
C VAL A 17 -30.29 -40.84 -39.02
N ALA A 18 -29.31 -41.38 -38.27
CA ALA A 18 -28.10 -40.70 -37.84
C ALA A 18 -26.97 -40.94 -38.86
N VAL A 19 -26.13 -39.92 -39.06
CA VAL A 19 -24.86 -39.94 -39.81
C VAL A 19 -23.74 -39.58 -38.81
N PRO A 20 -22.53 -40.17 -38.91
CA PRO A 20 -21.74 -40.58 -37.75
C PRO A 20 -20.78 -39.52 -37.21
N ALA A 21 -20.44 -39.70 -35.94
CA ALA A 21 -19.47 -38.93 -35.17
C ALA A 21 -18.03 -39.15 -35.66
N GLY A 22 -17.30 -38.05 -35.84
CA GLY A 22 -15.86 -38.01 -35.96
C GLY A 22 -15.24 -37.39 -34.69
N SER A 23 -14.51 -38.22 -33.96
CA SER A 23 -13.29 -37.95 -33.17
C SER A 23 -13.23 -36.74 -32.23
N SER A 24 -13.35 -37.11 -30.96
CA SER A 24 -13.01 -36.43 -29.72
C SER A 24 -11.52 -36.07 -29.56
N ILE A 25 -11.24 -34.85 -29.07
CA ILE A 25 -10.07 -34.58 -28.20
C ILE A 25 -10.61 -33.84 -26.97
N ALA A 26 -10.87 -34.61 -25.91
CA ALA A 26 -11.14 -34.10 -24.57
C ALA A 26 -9.96 -34.51 -23.67
N PRO A 27 -9.50 -33.64 -22.75
CA PRO A 27 -8.45 -33.99 -21.79
C PRO A 27 -8.95 -35.04 -20.77
N PRO A 28 -8.07 -35.90 -20.24
CA PRO A 28 -8.48 -36.99 -19.35
C PRO A 28 -8.92 -36.49 -17.95
N PRO A 29 -9.77 -37.24 -17.24
CA PRO A 29 -10.25 -36.89 -15.90
C PRO A 29 -9.17 -37.03 -14.82
N PRO A 30 -9.29 -36.32 -13.68
CA PRO A 30 -8.33 -36.42 -12.59
C PRO A 30 -8.38 -37.78 -11.90
N LEU A 31 -7.19 -38.37 -11.69
CA LEU A 31 -6.99 -39.62 -10.97
C LEU A 31 -7.37 -39.49 -9.48
N GLN A 32 -8.12 -40.45 -8.95
CA GLN A 32 -8.40 -40.62 -7.53
C GLN A 32 -7.12 -40.95 -6.73
N PRO A 33 -7.05 -40.55 -5.44
CA PRO A 33 -5.88 -40.79 -4.61
C PRO A 33 -5.78 -42.26 -4.16
N VAL A 34 -4.61 -42.84 -4.37
CA VAL A 34 -4.22 -44.16 -3.84
C VAL A 34 -3.98 -44.04 -2.34
N GLN A 35 -4.75 -44.79 -1.54
CA GLN A 35 -4.48 -45.00 -0.12
C GLN A 35 -3.21 -45.85 0.05
N PHE A 36 -2.17 -45.29 0.68
CA PHE A 36 -1.12 -46.08 1.33
C PHE A 36 -1.09 -45.73 2.81
N LEU A 37 -1.47 -46.69 3.66
CA LEU A 37 -1.32 -46.62 5.10
C LEU A 37 0.06 -47.14 5.55
N SER A 38 0.73 -46.27 6.31
CA SER A 38 1.64 -46.49 7.45
C SER A 38 2.95 -47.30 7.31
N GLN A 39 4.10 -46.69 7.67
CA GLN A 39 4.85 -46.98 8.91
C GLN A 39 6.11 -46.11 9.14
N PRO A 40 6.66 -46.03 10.38
CA PRO A 40 7.53 -44.96 10.87
C PRO A 40 9.03 -45.12 10.55
N SER A 41 9.78 -44.03 10.69
CA SER A 41 11.22 -43.95 10.46
C SER A 41 12.05 -44.75 11.49
N VAL A 42 12.76 -45.77 11.01
CA VAL A 42 13.91 -46.41 11.68
C VAL A 42 15.15 -46.31 10.74
N PRO A 43 16.39 -46.48 11.18
CA PRO A 43 17.52 -45.61 10.86
C PRO A 43 18.17 -45.97 9.52
N ARG A 44 18.88 -44.99 8.94
CA ARG A 44 19.53 -45.05 7.63
C ARG A 44 20.44 -46.28 7.48
N ARG A 45 20.16 -47.12 6.47
CA ARG A 45 20.96 -48.31 6.12
C ARG A 45 22.07 -47.99 5.09
N PRO A 46 23.19 -48.74 5.07
CA PRO A 46 24.41 -48.40 4.31
C PRO A 46 24.26 -48.32 2.78
N TRP A 47 23.20 -48.91 2.23
CA TRP A 47 23.02 -49.08 0.79
C TRP A 47 22.58 -47.79 0.06
N THR A 48 22.10 -46.77 0.77
CA THR A 48 21.87 -45.43 0.18
C THR A 48 23.17 -44.71 -0.15
N ARG A 49 24.26 -44.94 0.61
CA ARG A 49 25.57 -44.37 0.29
C ARG A 49 26.15 -44.87 -1.03
N LEU A 50 25.89 -46.14 -1.38
CA LEU A 50 26.36 -46.69 -2.65
C LEU A 50 25.60 -46.08 -3.83
N ARG A 51 24.29 -45.88 -3.69
CA ARG A 51 23.46 -45.20 -4.69
C ARG A 51 23.90 -43.76 -4.90
N ASP A 52 24.09 -43.03 -3.81
CA ASP A 52 24.45 -41.61 -3.87
C ASP A 52 25.89 -41.43 -4.41
N TRP A 53 26.82 -42.34 -4.09
CA TRP A 53 28.17 -42.37 -4.67
C TRP A 53 28.19 -42.66 -6.18
N VAL A 54 27.34 -43.57 -6.66
CA VAL A 54 27.22 -43.85 -8.11
C VAL A 54 26.63 -42.65 -8.85
N ILE A 55 25.70 -41.92 -8.24
CA ILE A 55 25.13 -40.69 -8.81
C ILE A 55 26.18 -39.57 -8.85
N GLU A 56 26.97 -39.39 -7.79
CA GLU A 56 28.04 -38.39 -7.72
C GLU A 56 29.22 -38.69 -8.67
N SER A 57 29.56 -39.97 -8.87
CA SER A 57 30.69 -40.39 -9.70
C SER A 57 30.38 -40.41 -11.21
N VAL A 58 29.11 -40.60 -11.59
CA VAL A 58 28.69 -40.64 -13.00
C VAL A 58 28.31 -39.26 -13.53
N TRP A 59 27.84 -38.34 -12.67
CA TRP A 59 27.28 -37.05 -13.10
C TRP A 59 28.15 -35.81 -12.84
N GLY A 60 29.37 -35.96 -12.30
CA GLY A 60 30.39 -34.90 -12.34
C GLY A 60 29.93 -33.52 -11.85
N ILE A 61 29.11 -33.46 -10.80
CA ILE A 61 28.64 -32.20 -10.23
C ILE A 61 29.72 -31.67 -9.29
N GLN A 62 30.53 -30.73 -9.77
CA GLN A 62 31.35 -29.89 -8.90
C GLN A 62 30.42 -28.97 -8.09
N HIS A 63 30.26 -29.25 -6.80
CA HIS A 63 29.61 -28.35 -5.86
C HIS A 63 30.48 -27.11 -5.59
N SER A 64 30.32 -26.08 -6.42
CA SER A 64 30.59 -24.70 -6.04
C SER A 64 29.31 -24.07 -5.51
N HIS A 65 28.90 -24.46 -4.30
CA HIS A 65 27.83 -23.78 -3.55
C HIS A 65 28.37 -23.34 -2.20
N SER A 66 28.90 -22.12 -2.14
CA SER A 66 28.79 -21.34 -0.91
C SER A 66 27.32 -20.95 -0.78
N CYS A 67 26.55 -21.66 0.04
CA CYS A 67 25.29 -21.12 0.55
C CYS A 67 25.58 -19.75 1.18
N PRO A 68 24.77 -18.71 0.93
CA PRO A 68 24.87 -17.49 1.72
C PRO A 68 24.69 -17.89 3.19
N LYS A 69 25.65 -17.52 4.03
CA LYS A 69 25.56 -17.75 5.47
C LYS A 69 24.28 -17.07 5.96
N HIS A 70 23.34 -17.82 6.55
CA HIS A 70 22.26 -17.24 7.34
C HIS A 70 22.91 -16.32 8.38
N VAL A 71 22.71 -15.02 8.24
CA VAL A 71 23.15 -14.05 9.23
C VAL A 71 22.07 -14.08 10.31
N ASN A 72 22.40 -14.62 11.49
CA ASN A 72 21.44 -14.66 12.59
C ASN A 72 21.04 -13.22 12.95
N PRO A 73 19.73 -12.94 13.10
CA PRO A 73 19.26 -11.62 13.49
C PRO A 73 19.81 -11.26 14.88
N PRO A 74 20.10 -9.97 15.13
CA PRO A 74 20.47 -9.46 16.45
C PRO A 74 19.46 -9.86 17.53
N SER A 75 19.93 -10.11 18.76
CA SER A 75 19.08 -10.59 19.86
C SER A 75 17.93 -9.63 20.18
N ASN A 76 18.16 -8.31 20.09
CA ASN A 76 17.12 -7.30 20.34
C ASN A 76 15.93 -7.37 19.37
N VAL A 77 16.15 -7.80 18.12
CA VAL A 77 15.07 -7.99 17.13
C VAL A 77 14.33 -9.28 17.44
N ARG A 78 15.07 -10.36 17.76
CA ARG A 78 14.48 -11.64 18.14
C ARG A 78 13.63 -11.51 19.41
N ASP A 79 14.18 -10.95 20.49
CA ASP A 79 13.49 -10.80 21.77
C ASP A 79 12.17 -10.03 21.66
N ARG A 80 12.03 -9.17 20.63
CA ARG A 80 10.82 -8.38 20.38
C ARG A 80 9.75 -9.13 19.60
N TYR A 81 10.13 -9.87 18.55
CA TYR A 81 9.18 -10.43 17.57
C TYR A 81 9.15 -11.97 17.51
N GLU A 82 9.96 -12.67 18.31
CA GLU A 82 10.06 -14.15 18.27
C GLU A 82 8.72 -14.86 18.51
N SER A 83 7.84 -14.26 19.30
CA SER A 83 6.50 -14.79 19.55
C SER A 83 5.44 -14.29 18.58
N ASP A 84 5.76 -13.39 17.64
CA ASP A 84 4.72 -12.75 16.83
C ASP A 84 4.45 -13.53 15.54
N VAL A 85 3.17 -13.69 15.21
CA VAL A 85 2.69 -14.29 13.96
C VAL A 85 1.76 -13.34 13.23
N VAL A 86 1.81 -13.35 11.90
CA VAL A 86 0.88 -12.61 11.06
C VAL A 86 -0.09 -13.61 10.43
N LEU A 87 -1.38 -13.42 10.70
CA LEU A 87 -2.44 -14.31 10.26
C LEU A 87 -3.37 -13.61 9.27
N ARG A 88 -3.67 -14.30 8.18
CA ARG A 88 -4.69 -13.90 7.20
C ARG A 88 -6.01 -14.60 7.48
N PHE A 89 -7.04 -13.80 7.72
CA PHE A 89 -8.44 -14.20 7.83
C PHE A 89 -9.13 -13.90 6.50
N GLN A 90 -9.85 -14.87 5.94
CA GLN A 90 -10.62 -14.66 4.72
C GLN A 90 -11.99 -14.11 5.09
N VAL A 91 -12.40 -13.00 4.49
CA VAL A 91 -13.71 -12.38 4.70
C VAL A 91 -14.65 -12.89 3.61
N ARG A 92 -15.73 -13.55 4.00
CA ARG A 92 -16.75 -14.04 3.06
C ARG A 92 -18.09 -13.33 3.23
N GLN A 93 -18.37 -12.84 4.43
CA GLN A 93 -19.60 -12.11 4.74
C GLN A 93 -19.28 -10.76 5.38
N PRO A 94 -20.07 -9.71 5.10
CA PRO A 94 -19.89 -8.38 5.73
C PRO A 94 -19.90 -8.43 7.27
N GLU A 95 -20.71 -9.32 7.84
CA GLU A 95 -20.84 -9.54 9.29
C GLU A 95 -19.53 -10.00 9.94
N GLU A 96 -18.72 -10.82 9.25
CA GLU A 96 -17.41 -11.29 9.74
C GLU A 96 -16.43 -10.12 9.83
N ALA A 97 -16.42 -9.24 8.83
CA ALA A 97 -15.56 -8.07 8.83
C ALA A 97 -15.99 -7.04 9.90
N GLU A 98 -17.30 -6.84 10.09
CA GLU A 98 -17.81 -5.99 11.17
C GLU A 98 -17.43 -6.54 12.55
N ALA A 99 -17.57 -7.86 12.77
CA ALA A 99 -17.15 -8.49 14.01
C ALA A 99 -15.65 -8.28 14.27
N LEU A 100 -14.82 -8.39 13.24
CA LEU A 100 -13.38 -8.18 13.35
C LEU A 100 -13.00 -6.71 13.57
N ALA A 101 -13.74 -5.78 12.98
CA ALA A 101 -13.62 -4.35 13.23
C ALA A 101 -14.00 -3.98 14.67
N ALA A 102 -15.10 -4.55 15.17
CA ALA A 102 -15.51 -4.38 16.56
C ALA A 102 -14.46 -4.99 17.51
N ALA A 103 -13.91 -6.15 17.16
CA ALA A 103 -12.85 -6.80 17.91
C ALA A 103 -11.59 -5.93 17.97
N SER A 104 -11.15 -5.31 16.87
CA SER A 104 -9.94 -4.46 16.84
C SER A 104 -10.09 -3.13 17.58
N ARG A 105 -11.32 -2.64 17.81
CA ARG A 105 -11.58 -1.47 18.66
C ARG A 105 -11.40 -1.80 20.15
N VAL A 106 -11.77 -3.03 20.55
CA VAL A 106 -11.77 -3.47 21.95
C VAL A 106 -10.44 -4.15 22.33
N LEU A 107 -9.93 -4.99 21.44
CA LEU A 107 -8.69 -5.72 21.61
C LEU A 107 -7.54 -4.90 21.02
N VAL A 108 -6.38 -4.93 21.65
CA VAL A 108 -5.14 -4.30 21.15
C VAL A 108 -4.59 -5.15 20.00
N LEU A 109 -5.34 -5.23 18.90
CA LEU A 109 -4.98 -5.97 17.70
C LEU A 109 -4.21 -5.05 16.76
N ASP A 110 -3.04 -5.51 16.33
CA ASP A 110 -2.30 -4.85 15.25
C ASP A 110 -2.83 -5.34 13.90
N VAL A 111 -3.84 -4.65 13.39
CA VAL A 111 -4.44 -4.92 12.09
C VAL A 111 -3.55 -4.35 11.00
N TRP A 112 -3.10 -5.21 10.10
CA TRP A 112 -2.16 -4.86 9.03
C TRP A 112 -2.86 -4.44 7.76
N ALA A 113 -3.91 -5.17 7.37
CA ALA A 113 -4.71 -4.85 6.21
C ALA A 113 -6.16 -5.27 6.45
N ILE A 114 -7.09 -4.46 5.95
CA ILE A 114 -8.50 -4.81 5.82
C ILE A 114 -8.87 -4.56 4.36
N THR A 115 -9.37 -5.58 3.70
CA THR A 115 -9.81 -5.55 2.30
C THR A 115 -11.16 -6.24 2.18
N ALA A 116 -11.76 -6.15 0.99
CA ALA A 116 -12.96 -6.90 0.67
C ALA A 116 -12.82 -8.43 0.81
N GLU A 117 -11.62 -8.98 0.64
CA GLU A 117 -11.41 -10.42 0.56
C GLU A 117 -10.76 -11.01 1.83
N TYR A 118 -9.99 -10.20 2.54
CA TYR A 118 -9.20 -10.67 3.68
C TYR A 118 -8.88 -9.57 4.69
N VAL A 119 -8.58 -10.00 5.91
CA VAL A 119 -7.98 -9.19 6.97
C VAL A 119 -6.70 -9.85 7.47
N ASP A 120 -5.63 -9.06 7.57
CA ASP A 120 -4.35 -9.50 8.11
C ASP A 120 -4.15 -8.91 9.51
N ILE A 121 -3.78 -9.75 10.49
CA ILE A 121 -3.59 -9.33 11.88
C ILE A 121 -2.28 -9.90 12.40
N ARG A 122 -1.44 -9.05 13.00
CA ARG A 122 -0.30 -9.50 13.80
C ARG A 122 -0.75 -9.75 15.24
N LEU A 123 -0.39 -10.92 15.74
CA LEU A 123 -0.71 -11.39 17.08
C LEU A 123 0.55 -11.93 17.75
N ALA A 124 0.67 -11.72 19.06
CA ALA A 124 1.60 -12.51 19.87
C ALA A 124 1.07 -13.94 20.02
N ASP A 125 1.94 -14.94 20.03
CA ASP A 125 1.61 -16.37 20.13
C ASP A 125 0.78 -16.68 21.38
N SER A 126 1.03 -15.94 22.47
CA SER A 126 0.22 -16.01 23.69
C SER A 126 -1.25 -15.64 23.45
N MET A 127 -1.52 -14.66 22.56
CA MET A 127 -2.88 -14.25 22.18
C MET A 127 -3.52 -15.22 21.19
N VAL A 128 -2.73 -15.92 20.37
CA VAL A 128 -3.24 -16.94 19.41
C VAL A 128 -4.00 -18.03 20.16
N SER A 129 -3.49 -18.46 21.32
CA SER A 129 -4.14 -19.47 22.17
C SER A 129 -5.47 -19.02 22.79
N LEU A 130 -5.73 -17.71 22.85
CA LEU A 130 -6.96 -17.12 23.37
C LEU A 130 -8.04 -16.93 22.30
N LEU A 131 -7.67 -16.94 21.01
CA LEU A 131 -8.63 -16.80 19.90
C LEU A 131 -9.80 -17.80 19.95
N PRO A 132 -9.62 -19.10 20.30
CA PRO A 132 -10.74 -20.04 20.40
C PRO A 132 -11.69 -19.74 21.58
N SER A 133 -11.18 -19.08 22.62
CA SER A 133 -11.92 -18.73 23.83
C SER A 133 -12.64 -17.38 23.71
N LEU A 134 -12.11 -16.51 22.84
CA LEU A 134 -12.76 -15.31 22.37
C LEU A 134 -13.78 -15.75 21.30
N GLN A 135 -15.05 -15.98 21.66
CA GLN A 135 -16.19 -16.17 20.74
C GLN A 135 -16.45 -14.97 19.80
N ILE A 136 -15.43 -14.15 19.54
CA ILE A 136 -15.48 -12.78 19.05
C ILE A 136 -15.23 -12.71 17.54
N ILE A 137 -14.75 -13.78 16.89
CA ILE A 137 -14.35 -13.70 15.47
C ILE A 137 -15.40 -14.29 14.50
N CYS A 138 -16.38 -15.09 14.97
CA CYS A 138 -17.40 -15.64 14.07
C CYS A 138 -18.75 -15.81 14.79
N PRO A 139 -19.85 -15.18 14.33
CA PRO A 139 -21.17 -15.73 14.61
C PRO A 139 -21.27 -17.06 13.84
N ASP A 140 -21.60 -18.13 14.56
CA ASP A 140 -21.67 -19.53 14.10
C ASP A 140 -20.36 -20.35 14.14
N GLY A 141 -19.94 -20.68 15.37
CA GLY A 141 -19.48 -22.05 15.67
C GLY A 141 -18.17 -22.53 15.01
N LEU A 142 -17.29 -21.61 14.61
CA LEU A 142 -16.00 -21.98 14.05
C LEU A 142 -14.98 -22.27 15.16
N LEU A 143 -14.93 -23.53 15.58
CA LEU A 143 -13.91 -24.02 16.52
C LEU A 143 -12.52 -23.78 15.93
N ILE A 144 -11.80 -22.77 16.45
CA ILE A 144 -10.35 -22.66 16.33
C ILE A 144 -9.74 -23.80 17.16
N THR A 145 -9.80 -25.01 16.61
CA THR A 145 -9.14 -26.18 17.19
C THR A 145 -8.04 -26.56 16.22
N ASN A 146 -6.81 -26.27 16.63
CA ASN A 146 -5.53 -26.61 15.99
C ASN A 146 -5.05 -25.63 14.91
N LEU A 147 -4.27 -24.62 15.32
CA LEU A 147 -3.14 -24.20 14.47
C LEU A 147 -2.21 -25.42 14.32
N PRO A 148 -1.72 -25.75 13.11
CA PRO A 148 -0.81 -26.87 12.93
C PRO A 148 0.55 -26.52 13.52
N THR A 149 0.79 -26.93 14.77
CA THR A 149 2.14 -27.08 15.29
C THR A 149 2.87 -28.11 14.42
N ALA A 150 3.75 -27.62 13.53
CA ALA A 150 4.82 -28.37 12.87
C ALA A 150 4.59 -29.88 12.66
N ARG A 151 3.60 -30.28 11.84
CA ARG A 151 3.50 -31.64 11.26
C ARG A 151 2.92 -31.60 9.85
N PRO A 152 3.41 -32.42 8.91
CA PRO A 152 3.01 -32.33 7.51
C PRO A 152 1.63 -32.98 7.29
N ALA A 153 0.81 -32.29 6.49
CA ALA A 153 -0.40 -32.80 5.83
C ALA A 153 -1.57 -33.28 6.74
N ALA A 154 -2.07 -32.40 7.61
CA ALA A 154 -3.43 -32.54 8.13
C ALA A 154 -4.35 -31.52 7.46
N PHE A 155 -5.57 -31.96 7.13
CA PHE A 155 -6.63 -31.19 6.47
C PHE A 155 -6.92 -29.90 7.26
N VAL A 156 -6.45 -28.76 6.75
CA VAL A 156 -6.77 -27.44 7.30
C VAL A 156 -8.23 -27.15 6.94
N PRO A 157 -9.15 -27.00 7.91
CA PRO A 157 -10.51 -26.62 7.60
C PRO A 157 -10.50 -25.30 6.80
N PRO A 158 -11.40 -25.11 5.82
CA PRO A 158 -11.41 -23.96 4.90
C PRO A 158 -11.64 -22.59 5.56
N TYR A 159 -11.69 -22.55 6.89
CA TYR A 159 -11.97 -21.40 7.74
C TYR A 159 -10.85 -21.09 8.74
N SER A 160 -9.71 -21.79 8.67
CA SER A 160 -8.58 -21.54 9.58
C SER A 160 -7.74 -20.37 9.08
N PRO A 161 -7.33 -19.42 9.94
CA PRO A 161 -6.42 -18.36 9.54
C PRO A 161 -5.10 -18.96 9.03
N ARG A 162 -4.55 -18.38 7.96
CA ARG A 162 -3.31 -18.85 7.36
C ARG A 162 -2.14 -17.99 7.86
N PRO A 163 -1.03 -18.59 8.31
CA PRO A 163 0.18 -17.83 8.54
C PRO A 163 0.61 -17.19 7.23
N LEU A 164 0.81 -15.88 7.26
CA LEU A 164 1.18 -15.09 6.09
C LEU A 164 2.70 -15.13 5.87
N MET A 165 3.44 -15.31 6.96
CA MET A 165 4.91 -15.23 6.99
C MET A 165 5.46 -16.42 7.77
N ASP A 166 6.48 -17.08 7.21
CA ASP A 166 7.11 -18.26 7.82
C ASP A 166 8.04 -17.90 8.99
N ASP A 167 8.79 -16.80 8.88
CA ASP A 167 9.66 -16.27 9.94
C ASP A 167 9.63 -14.73 9.92
N LEU A 168 8.87 -14.15 10.85
CA LEU A 168 8.71 -12.71 10.96
C LEU A 168 10.01 -12.01 11.37
N VAL A 169 10.84 -12.64 12.21
CA VAL A 169 12.08 -12.05 12.72
C VAL A 169 13.10 -11.93 11.59
N ASP A 170 13.29 -12.99 10.82
CA ASP A 170 14.19 -13.00 9.67
C ASP A 170 13.71 -12.04 8.57
N MET A 171 12.40 -11.96 8.33
CA MET A 171 11.84 -10.99 7.39
C MET A 171 12.05 -9.54 7.84
N ILE A 172 11.82 -9.23 9.12
CA ILE A 172 12.10 -7.90 9.68
C ILE A 172 13.58 -7.56 9.49
N TYR A 173 14.47 -8.48 9.86
CA TYR A 173 15.91 -8.26 9.74
C TYR A 173 16.36 -8.07 8.28
N ALA A 174 15.73 -8.79 7.34
CA ALA A 174 16.01 -8.68 5.92
C ALA A 174 15.61 -7.32 5.31
N THR A 175 14.74 -6.53 5.97
CA THR A 175 14.41 -5.18 5.51
C THR A 175 15.48 -4.13 5.81
N TYR A 176 16.37 -4.39 6.76
CA TYR A 176 17.43 -3.44 7.12
C TYR A 176 18.60 -3.50 6.13
N PRO A 177 19.26 -2.36 5.86
CA PRO A 177 20.40 -2.31 4.98
C PRO A 177 21.49 -3.29 5.38
N ARG A 178 21.94 -4.11 4.42
CA ARG A 178 23.03 -5.03 4.68
C ARG A 178 24.32 -4.24 4.61
N HIS A 179 25.15 -4.28 5.66
CA HIS A 179 26.53 -3.81 5.59
C HIS A 179 27.34 -4.68 4.61
N HIS A 180 27.18 -4.42 3.31
CA HIS A 180 28.04 -4.96 2.29
C HIS A 180 29.38 -4.25 2.38
N TYR A 181 30.29 -4.81 3.19
CA TYR A 181 31.71 -4.62 2.98
C TYR A 181 32.04 -5.19 1.61
N HIS A 182 31.95 -4.36 0.57
CA HIS A 182 32.66 -4.65 -0.67
C HIS A 182 34.15 -4.59 -0.33
N THR A 183 34.74 -5.75 -0.06
CA THR A 183 36.17 -5.93 -0.31
C THR A 183 36.36 -5.67 -1.80
N LEU A 184 36.75 -4.44 -2.13
CA LEU A 184 37.29 -4.10 -3.44
C LEU A 184 38.49 -5.01 -3.65
N ASN A 185 38.28 -6.09 -4.40
CA ASN A 185 39.36 -6.95 -4.86
C ASN A 185 39.99 -6.22 -6.05
N PRO A 186 41.24 -5.73 -5.97
CA PRO A 186 41.81 -4.87 -7.01
C PRO A 186 42.14 -5.59 -8.33
N ASP A 187 41.92 -6.90 -8.42
CA ASP A 187 42.51 -7.75 -9.46
C ASP A 187 41.55 -8.22 -10.58
N SER A 188 40.32 -7.71 -10.66
CA SER A 188 39.49 -7.92 -11.86
C SER A 188 39.83 -6.90 -12.95
N GLY A 189 40.68 -7.35 -13.87
CA GLY A 189 41.31 -6.55 -14.92
C GLY A 189 40.39 -5.79 -15.87
N ILE A 190 40.98 -4.74 -16.44
CA ILE A 190 40.46 -3.89 -17.50
C ILE A 190 40.21 -4.74 -18.75
N GLY A 191 38.97 -5.19 -18.93
CA GLY A 191 38.47 -5.80 -20.16
C GLY A 191 37.54 -4.81 -20.86
N ALA A 192 38.03 -4.19 -21.94
CA ALA A 192 37.22 -3.36 -22.83
C ALA A 192 36.17 -4.21 -23.55
N GLY A 193 34.89 -3.82 -23.44
CA GLY A 193 33.77 -4.42 -24.15
C GLY A 193 32.60 -3.45 -24.21
N HIS A 194 32.34 -2.89 -25.39
CA HIS A 194 31.26 -1.96 -25.70
C HIS A 194 29.85 -2.60 -25.55
N ASN A 195 28.87 -1.72 -25.29
CA ASN A 195 27.41 -1.91 -25.34
C ASN A 195 26.73 -2.68 -24.20
N ARG A 196 26.47 -1.98 -23.09
CA ARG A 196 25.19 -2.00 -22.36
C ARG A 196 24.96 -0.64 -21.72
N MET A 197 24.04 0.16 -22.25
CA MET A 197 23.34 1.19 -21.46
C MET A 197 22.45 0.47 -20.43
N ALA A 198 23.06 -0.12 -19.41
CA ALA A 198 22.35 -0.38 -18.18
C ALA A 198 22.21 0.99 -17.50
N GLN A 199 20.98 1.49 -17.35
CA GLN A 199 20.69 2.60 -16.44
C GLN A 199 21.44 2.31 -15.14
N VAL A 200 22.36 3.18 -14.76
CA VAL A 200 22.99 3.09 -13.44
C VAL A 200 21.85 3.34 -12.45
N GLU A 201 21.30 2.27 -11.88
CA GLU A 201 20.36 2.39 -10.77
C GLU A 201 21.05 3.17 -9.65
N ASP A 202 20.47 4.32 -9.29
CA ASP A 202 21.00 5.18 -8.25
C ASP A 202 21.11 4.35 -6.95
N VAL A 203 22.29 4.39 -6.35
CA VAL A 203 22.63 3.64 -5.14
C VAL A 203 21.65 3.94 -4.00
N PHE A 204 21.06 5.14 -3.99
CA PHE A 204 20.04 5.56 -3.03
C PHE A 204 18.80 4.65 -3.02
N PHE A 205 18.38 4.10 -4.17
CA PHE A 205 17.15 3.29 -4.28
C PHE A 205 17.38 1.78 -4.17
N ARG A 206 18.60 1.32 -3.87
CA ARG A 206 18.90 -0.11 -3.70
C ARG A 206 18.42 -0.68 -2.38
N GLU A 207 18.34 0.16 -1.37
CA GLU A 207 18.05 -0.17 0.03
C GLU A 207 17.08 0.89 0.58
N TYR A 208 16.33 0.54 1.62
CA TYR A 208 15.61 1.54 2.39
C TYR A 208 16.60 2.52 3.05
N GLN A 209 16.22 3.78 3.19
CA GLN A 209 17.11 4.84 3.67
C GLN A 209 16.63 5.40 5.01
N PRO A 210 17.48 5.51 6.04
CA PRO A 210 17.08 6.15 7.29
C PRO A 210 16.84 7.66 7.08
N LEU A 211 16.07 8.27 7.99
CA LEU A 211 15.67 9.69 7.89
C LEU A 211 16.86 10.63 7.68
N SER A 212 17.97 10.38 8.37
CA SER A 212 19.20 11.18 8.28
C SER A 212 19.80 11.19 6.87
N ILE A 213 19.67 10.09 6.11
CA ILE A 213 20.14 9.99 4.74
C ILE A 213 19.14 10.64 3.78
N ILE A 214 17.84 10.41 3.98
CA ILE A 214 16.78 11.03 3.17
C ILE A 214 16.90 12.55 3.19
N VAL A 215 17.00 13.17 4.38
CA VAL A 215 17.09 14.63 4.52
C VAL A 215 18.33 15.19 3.82
N GLN A 216 19.48 14.53 3.98
CA GLN A 216 20.73 14.98 3.34
C GLN A 216 20.68 14.81 1.83
N TRP A 217 20.07 13.73 1.34
CA TRP A 217 19.81 13.51 -0.07
C TRP A 217 18.88 14.60 -0.65
N MET A 218 17.78 14.95 0.03
CA MET A 218 16.88 16.02 -0.44
C MET A 218 17.59 17.37 -0.54
N ARG A 219 18.41 17.72 0.46
CA ARG A 219 19.22 18.95 0.45
C ARG A 219 20.23 18.96 -0.70
N LEU A 220 20.88 17.82 -0.96
CA LEU A 220 21.81 17.67 -2.08
C LEU A 220 21.09 17.85 -3.42
N MET A 221 19.94 17.19 -3.62
CA MET A 221 19.15 17.30 -4.84
C MET A 221 18.70 18.76 -5.09
N ALA A 222 18.20 19.44 -4.06
CA ALA A 222 17.82 20.85 -4.16
C ALA A 222 19.01 21.77 -4.50
N SER A 223 20.21 21.47 -3.99
CA SER A 223 21.42 22.23 -4.31
C SER A 223 21.93 21.97 -5.73
N MET A 224 21.85 20.72 -6.22
CA MET A 224 22.33 20.34 -7.55
C MET A 224 21.39 20.82 -8.66
N PHE A 225 20.08 20.86 -8.39
CA PHE A 225 19.03 21.19 -9.35
C PHE A 225 18.25 22.44 -8.93
N SER A 226 18.97 23.47 -8.48
CA SER A 226 18.38 24.69 -7.88
C SER A 226 17.47 25.50 -8.80
N SER A 227 17.46 25.22 -10.10
CA SER A 227 16.56 25.88 -11.05
C SER A 227 15.09 25.47 -10.86
N HIS A 228 14.83 24.24 -10.43
CA HIS A 228 13.47 23.69 -10.34
C HIS A 228 13.24 22.79 -9.12
N ALA A 229 14.20 22.67 -8.20
CA ALA A 229 14.06 21.93 -6.94
C ALA A 229 14.42 22.82 -5.75
N ARG A 230 13.60 22.78 -4.70
CA ARG A 230 13.83 23.49 -3.43
C ARG A 230 13.53 22.58 -2.25
N TYR A 231 14.45 22.52 -1.29
CA TYR A 231 14.19 21.92 0.02
C TYR A 231 13.41 22.91 0.88
N THR A 232 12.34 22.45 1.51
CA THR A 232 11.54 23.22 2.47
C THR A 232 11.12 22.32 3.64
N SER A 233 10.56 22.92 4.68
CA SER A 233 9.88 22.22 5.76
C SER A 233 8.42 22.68 5.81
N ILE A 234 7.50 21.76 6.11
CA ILE A 234 6.09 22.10 6.34
C ILE A 234 5.76 22.32 7.82
N GLY A 235 6.72 22.06 8.71
CA GLY A 235 6.54 22.21 10.15
C GLY A 235 7.53 21.40 10.97
N LEU A 236 7.26 21.31 12.27
CA LEU A 236 7.99 20.48 13.22
C LEU A 236 7.08 19.36 13.74
N THR A 237 7.66 18.19 13.96
CA THR A 237 7.04 17.07 14.67
C THR A 237 6.94 17.33 16.16
N TYR A 238 6.29 16.42 16.91
CA TYR A 238 6.23 16.52 18.37
C TYR A 238 7.61 16.50 19.04
N GLU A 239 8.52 15.63 18.59
CA GLU A 239 9.90 15.57 19.13
C GLU A 239 10.84 16.64 18.53
N GLY A 240 10.30 17.57 17.72
CA GLY A 240 11.02 18.74 17.22
C GLY A 240 11.86 18.51 15.97
N ARG A 241 11.62 17.43 15.21
CA ARG A 241 12.25 17.20 13.90
C ARG A 241 11.53 18.03 12.82
N GLU A 242 12.27 18.49 11.82
CA GLU A 242 11.65 19.07 10.62
C GLU A 242 10.81 18.00 9.91
N ILE A 243 9.66 18.40 9.38
CA ILE A 243 8.89 17.58 8.42
C ILE A 243 9.36 18.00 7.01
N PRO A 244 10.28 17.23 6.38
CA PRO A 244 10.99 17.68 5.20
C PRO A 244 10.12 17.55 3.95
N ALA A 245 10.23 18.52 3.04
CA ALA A 245 9.57 18.49 1.74
C ALA A 245 10.49 18.98 0.62
N LEU A 246 10.29 18.45 -0.59
CA LEU A 246 10.84 18.98 -1.83
C LEU A 246 9.72 19.69 -2.59
N ARG A 247 9.89 20.98 -2.86
CA ARG A 247 9.04 21.73 -3.80
C ARG A 247 9.72 21.76 -5.16
N LEU A 248 9.10 21.12 -6.14
CA LEU A 248 9.57 21.04 -7.51
C LEU A 248 8.67 21.85 -8.44
N GLY A 249 9.24 22.57 -9.40
CA GLY A 249 8.47 23.35 -10.36
C GLY A 249 9.38 24.23 -11.19
N ALA A 250 9.03 24.43 -12.46
CA ALA A 250 9.78 25.28 -13.37
C ALA A 250 9.76 26.74 -12.87
N PRO A 251 10.80 27.55 -13.15
CA PRO A 251 10.73 28.99 -12.95
C PRO A 251 9.55 29.60 -13.71
N ARG A 252 8.83 30.57 -13.11
CA ARG A 252 7.88 31.38 -13.87
C ARG A 252 8.63 32.28 -14.83
N GLU A 253 8.17 32.36 -16.07
CA GLU A 253 8.59 33.45 -16.95
C GLU A 253 8.04 34.77 -16.41
N GLN A 254 8.79 35.87 -16.59
CA GLN A 254 8.45 37.20 -16.04
C GLN A 254 7.09 37.76 -16.53
N HIS A 255 6.49 37.14 -17.54
CA HIS A 255 5.21 37.52 -18.13
C HIS A 255 4.06 36.54 -17.82
N GLU A 256 4.29 35.46 -17.08
CA GLU A 256 3.23 34.56 -16.63
C GLU A 256 2.40 35.19 -15.50
N THR A 257 1.10 34.94 -15.53
CA THR A 257 0.07 35.63 -14.75
C THR A 257 0.31 35.56 -13.23
N ALA A 258 -0.04 36.64 -12.54
CA ALA A 258 0.16 36.86 -11.10
C ALA A 258 -0.70 35.97 -10.16
N GLY A 259 -1.30 34.89 -10.67
CA GLY A 259 -2.19 34.00 -9.91
C GLY A 259 -1.44 32.92 -9.10
N PRO A 260 -2.14 32.22 -8.19
CA PRO A 260 -1.58 31.09 -7.46
C PRO A 260 -1.08 29.99 -8.40
N ARG A 261 0.00 29.29 -8.02
CA ARG A 261 0.46 28.13 -8.79
C ARG A 261 -0.42 26.92 -8.55
N GLN A 262 -0.81 26.25 -9.64
CA GLN A 262 -1.45 24.94 -9.53
C GLN A 262 -0.47 23.99 -8.84
N THR A 263 -0.88 23.40 -7.73
CA THR A 263 0.02 22.64 -6.86
C THR A 263 -0.53 21.24 -6.63
N ILE A 264 0.34 20.24 -6.69
CA ILE A 264 0.02 18.86 -6.35
C ILE A 264 0.86 18.47 -5.13
N VAL A 265 0.18 17.98 -4.08
CA VAL A 265 0.83 17.54 -2.86
C VAL A 265 0.88 16.02 -2.86
N MET A 266 2.07 15.45 -2.68
CA MET A 266 2.26 14.02 -2.52
C MET A 266 2.94 13.75 -1.19
N ILE A 267 2.32 12.92 -0.37
CA ILE A 267 2.86 12.53 0.93
C ILE A 267 3.05 11.02 0.99
N GLY A 268 4.00 10.60 1.81
CA GLY A 268 4.17 9.21 2.21
C GLY A 268 4.53 9.15 3.69
N GLY A 269 4.74 7.93 4.20
CA GLY A 269 5.23 7.72 5.56
C GLY A 269 4.37 8.40 6.62
N LEU A 270 3.06 8.45 6.40
CA LEU A 270 2.09 8.90 7.40
C LEU A 270 2.00 7.85 8.52
N HIS A 271 1.98 6.56 8.16
CA HIS A 271 2.33 5.48 9.08
C HIS A 271 3.82 5.11 8.96
N ALA A 272 4.49 5.02 10.10
CA ALA A 272 5.95 4.88 10.15
C ALA A 272 6.50 3.56 9.55
N ARG A 273 5.80 2.44 9.75
CA ARG A 273 6.20 1.10 9.27
C ARG A 273 6.12 0.91 7.75
N GLU A 274 5.45 1.81 7.03
CA GLU A 274 5.16 1.71 5.61
C GLU A 274 6.32 2.24 4.75
N TRP A 275 7.53 1.71 4.94
CA TRP A 275 8.78 2.24 4.37
C TRP A 275 8.78 2.39 2.83
N ILE A 276 8.00 1.56 2.13
CA ILE A 276 7.87 1.64 0.67
C ILE A 276 7.20 2.94 0.22
N SER A 277 6.28 3.50 1.02
CA SER A 277 5.66 4.80 0.71
C SER A 277 6.69 5.92 0.70
N THR A 278 7.49 6.04 1.77
CA THR A 278 8.58 7.03 1.88
C THR A 278 9.58 6.90 0.75
N SER A 279 9.98 5.67 0.43
CA SER A 279 10.93 5.41 -0.67
C SER A 279 10.33 5.77 -2.03
N THR A 280 9.04 5.48 -2.24
CA THR A 280 8.33 5.80 -3.49
C THR A 280 8.22 7.30 -3.71
N VAL A 281 7.91 8.10 -2.68
CA VAL A 281 7.90 9.57 -2.78
C VAL A 281 9.29 10.10 -3.18
N THR A 282 10.36 9.60 -2.56
CA THR A 282 11.72 10.01 -2.95
C THR A 282 12.08 9.58 -4.38
N TYR A 283 11.59 8.42 -4.84
CA TYR A 283 11.80 7.94 -6.20
C TYR A 283 11.09 8.83 -7.23
N VAL A 284 9.83 9.19 -6.97
CA VAL A 284 9.09 10.13 -7.81
C VAL A 284 9.81 11.48 -7.86
N ALA A 285 10.21 12.02 -6.71
CA ALA A 285 10.96 13.28 -6.65
C ALA A 285 12.25 13.22 -7.46
N TYR A 286 13.04 12.16 -7.33
CA TYR A 286 14.26 11.96 -8.12
C TYR A 286 14.00 11.99 -9.62
N ASN A 287 12.98 11.28 -10.09
CA ASN A 287 12.69 11.21 -11.52
C ASN A 287 12.14 12.53 -12.07
N LEU A 288 11.31 13.25 -11.30
CA LEU A 288 10.86 14.59 -11.70
C LEU A 288 12.04 15.56 -11.83
N ILE A 289 12.96 15.55 -10.87
CA ILE A 289 14.15 16.41 -10.87
C ILE A 289 15.08 16.06 -12.03
N THR A 290 15.49 14.80 -12.14
CA THR A 290 16.55 14.41 -13.07
C THR A 290 16.10 14.37 -14.53
N GLN A 291 14.80 14.22 -14.78
CA GLN A 291 14.26 14.17 -16.15
C GLN A 291 13.72 15.52 -16.65
N TYR A 292 13.70 16.57 -15.82
CA TYR A 292 13.33 17.91 -16.27
C TYR A 292 14.28 18.41 -17.36
N GLY A 293 13.72 18.91 -18.47
CA GLY A 293 14.48 19.31 -19.66
C GLY A 293 14.94 18.15 -20.56
N GLN A 294 14.75 16.89 -20.15
CA GLN A 294 15.09 15.69 -20.93
C GLN A 294 13.83 14.96 -21.42
N SER A 295 12.83 14.81 -20.56
CA SER A 295 11.53 14.22 -20.88
C SER A 295 10.50 15.33 -21.12
N ALA A 296 9.85 15.30 -22.29
CA ALA A 296 8.81 16.27 -22.62
C ALA A 296 7.60 16.17 -21.66
N ALA A 297 7.24 14.95 -21.24
CA ALA A 297 6.15 14.73 -20.29
C ALA A 297 6.48 15.35 -18.92
N VAL A 298 7.68 15.06 -18.38
CA VAL A 298 8.15 15.62 -17.10
C VAL A 298 8.28 17.14 -17.17
N SER A 299 8.82 17.65 -18.27
CA SER A 299 9.00 19.09 -18.45
C SER A 299 7.66 19.81 -18.46
N ARG A 300 6.65 19.26 -19.15
CA ARG A 300 5.29 19.79 -19.15
C ARG A 300 4.70 19.82 -17.74
N ILE A 301 4.68 18.70 -17.03
CA ILE A 301 4.03 18.68 -15.70
C ILE A 301 4.73 19.58 -14.68
N LEU A 302 6.05 19.82 -14.80
CA LEU A 302 6.77 20.77 -13.94
C LEU A 302 6.62 22.22 -14.39
N GLN A 303 6.29 22.48 -15.65
CA GLN A 303 5.91 23.82 -16.13
C GLN A 303 4.54 24.22 -15.58
N GLU A 304 3.60 23.28 -15.57
CA GLU A 304 2.21 23.56 -15.21
C GLU A 304 1.92 23.44 -13.71
N TYR A 305 2.64 22.57 -13.01
CA TYR A 305 2.41 22.31 -11.59
C TYR A 305 3.67 22.51 -10.75
N ASP A 306 3.49 23.11 -9.58
CA ASP A 306 4.41 22.90 -8.47
C ASP A 306 4.05 21.57 -7.79
N TRP A 307 5.04 20.70 -7.57
CA TRP A 307 4.88 19.46 -6.81
C TRP A 307 5.51 19.62 -5.43
N VAL A 308 4.74 19.40 -4.37
CA VAL A 308 5.25 19.35 -2.99
C VAL A 308 5.29 17.90 -2.54
N LEU A 309 6.49 17.34 -2.47
CA LEU A 309 6.73 15.94 -2.14
C LEU A 309 7.26 15.85 -0.70
N ILE A 310 6.50 15.19 0.17
CA ILE A 310 6.81 14.98 1.59
C ILE A 310 7.07 13.49 1.81
N PRO A 311 8.34 13.03 1.86
CA PRO A 311 8.65 11.61 1.99
C PRO A 311 8.09 10.95 3.25
N THR A 312 8.04 11.69 4.35
CA THR A 312 7.40 11.22 5.58
C THR A 312 6.76 12.40 6.31
N LEU A 313 5.44 12.31 6.54
CA LEU A 313 4.73 13.22 7.44
C LEU A 313 5.03 12.92 8.91
N ASN A 314 5.46 11.68 9.20
CA ASN A 314 5.79 11.18 10.54
C ASN A 314 7.30 10.93 10.74
N PRO A 315 8.19 11.95 10.67
CA PRO A 315 9.62 11.76 10.89
C PRO A 315 9.99 11.08 12.21
N ASP A 316 9.25 11.35 13.30
CA ASP A 316 9.52 10.77 14.62
C ASP A 316 9.21 9.27 14.65
N GLY A 317 8.02 8.89 14.16
CA GLY A 317 7.64 7.49 14.03
C GLY A 317 8.56 6.77 13.06
N TYR A 318 8.90 7.38 11.92
CA TYR A 318 9.81 6.80 10.94
C TYR A 318 11.18 6.51 11.57
N ALA A 319 11.80 7.48 12.25
CA ALA A 319 13.06 7.27 12.97
C ALA A 319 12.92 6.17 14.04
N TYR A 320 11.83 6.16 14.80
CA TYR A 320 11.57 5.11 15.79
C TYR A 320 11.45 3.71 15.15
N SER A 321 10.94 3.62 13.92
CA SER A 321 10.87 2.36 13.19
C SER A 321 12.21 1.82 12.72
N TRP A 322 13.22 2.69 12.60
CA TRP A 322 14.59 2.30 12.29
C TRP A 322 15.38 1.89 13.54
N GLU A 323 15.13 2.57 14.65
CA GLU A 323 15.98 2.50 15.85
C GLU A 323 15.44 1.56 16.92
N THR A 324 14.11 1.42 16.99
CA THR A 324 13.45 0.73 18.12
C THR A 324 12.44 -0.32 17.67
N ASP A 325 11.47 0.04 16.82
CA ASP A 325 10.35 -0.84 16.47
C ASP A 325 9.96 -0.78 14.99
N ARG A 326 10.46 -1.73 14.20
CA ARG A 326 10.20 -1.81 12.75
C ARG A 326 8.73 -1.69 12.35
N LEU A 327 7.84 -2.16 13.22
CA LEU A 327 6.40 -2.26 12.95
C LEU A 327 5.59 -1.16 13.63
N TRP A 328 6.25 -0.12 14.16
CA TRP A 328 5.58 1.07 14.69
C TRP A 328 4.78 1.81 13.62
N ARG A 329 3.54 2.18 13.94
CA ARG A 329 2.61 2.85 13.02
C ARG A 329 2.46 4.34 13.29
N LYS A 330 2.13 4.69 14.54
CA LYS A 330 1.66 6.01 14.98
C LYS A 330 2.76 7.08 15.02
N ASN A 331 2.43 8.33 15.37
CA ASN A 331 3.46 9.31 15.74
C ASN A 331 4.09 8.98 17.11
N ARG A 332 4.91 9.88 17.67
CA ARG A 332 5.61 9.68 18.96
C ARG A 332 5.15 10.58 20.09
N GLN A 333 4.04 11.29 19.90
CA GLN A 333 3.45 12.15 20.91
C GLN A 333 2.97 11.33 22.13
N PRO A 334 3.26 11.74 23.37
CA PRO A 334 2.71 11.09 24.56
C PRO A 334 1.19 11.27 24.61
N THR A 335 0.50 10.26 25.12
CA THR A 335 -0.95 10.29 25.34
C THR A 335 -1.25 10.39 26.83
N GLY A 336 -2.53 10.39 27.21
CA GLY A 336 -2.95 10.26 28.62
C GLY A 336 -2.43 9.00 29.32
N LEU A 337 -1.93 8.01 28.58
CA LEU A 337 -1.27 6.80 29.10
C LEU A 337 0.20 6.76 28.65
N SER A 338 1.11 6.93 29.59
CA SER A 338 2.56 7.00 29.33
C SER A 338 3.15 5.75 28.64
N ILE A 339 2.55 4.59 28.85
CA ILE A 339 2.95 3.32 28.22
C ILE A 339 2.51 3.20 26.75
N CYS A 340 1.62 4.08 26.28
CA CYS A 340 1.00 4.01 24.97
C CYS A 340 1.12 5.36 24.25
N PRO A 341 2.34 5.77 23.86
CA PRO A 341 2.52 6.96 23.04
C PRO A 341 1.95 6.73 21.62
N GLY A 342 1.67 7.83 20.96
CA GLY A 342 1.33 7.89 19.55
C GLY A 342 -0.16 8.07 19.29
N VAL A 343 -0.46 8.94 18.34
CA VAL A 343 -1.75 9.14 17.69
C VAL A 343 -1.62 8.64 16.24
N ASP A 344 -2.66 8.00 15.73
CA ASP A 344 -2.77 7.62 14.33
C ASP A 344 -3.03 8.86 13.47
N LEU A 345 -2.06 9.22 12.64
CA LEU A 345 -2.11 10.44 11.83
C LEU A 345 -3.22 10.42 10.78
N ASP A 346 -3.71 9.24 10.37
CA ASP A 346 -4.79 9.10 9.38
C ASP A 346 -6.18 9.09 10.04
N ARG A 347 -6.26 9.33 11.35
CA ARG A 347 -7.51 9.42 12.12
C ARG A 347 -7.63 10.72 12.91
N ALA A 348 -6.64 11.60 12.81
CA ALA A 348 -6.49 12.78 13.65
C ALA A 348 -7.00 14.08 13.00
N TRP A 349 -7.69 14.04 11.86
CA TRP A 349 -8.14 15.25 11.14
C TRP A 349 -9.54 15.70 11.59
N ASP A 350 -9.88 16.98 11.42
CA ASP A 350 -11.14 17.55 11.95
C ASP A 350 -12.40 17.29 11.13
N PHE A 351 -12.29 16.68 9.95
CA PHE A 351 -13.44 16.36 9.12
C PHE A 351 -14.07 15.02 9.51
N GLU A 352 -15.33 15.07 9.95
CA GLU A 352 -16.11 13.91 10.39
C GLU A 352 -15.36 13.02 11.41
N TRP A 353 -14.55 13.67 12.26
CA TRP A 353 -13.69 12.99 13.24
C TRP A 353 -14.50 12.12 14.21
N ASP A 354 -14.15 10.85 14.32
CA ASP A 354 -14.89 9.82 15.06
C ASP A 354 -14.08 9.23 16.23
N GLY A 355 -13.11 9.98 16.73
CA GLY A 355 -12.14 9.51 17.74
C GLY A 355 -12.73 9.15 19.10
N GLU A 356 -14.00 9.45 19.38
CA GLU A 356 -14.72 8.90 20.54
C GLU A 356 -14.65 7.37 20.59
N SER A 357 -14.67 6.72 19.43
CA SER A 357 -14.61 5.26 19.31
C SER A 357 -13.30 4.64 19.84
N THR A 358 -12.21 5.42 19.88
CA THR A 358 -10.89 4.98 20.34
C THR A 358 -10.39 5.73 21.57
N ARG A 359 -11.09 6.79 22.02
CA ARG A 359 -10.67 7.68 23.11
C ARG A 359 -10.29 6.95 24.40
N SER A 360 -11.03 5.91 24.74
CA SER A 360 -10.79 5.11 25.95
C SER A 360 -9.59 4.17 25.86
N ASN A 361 -9.02 3.99 24.67
CA ASN A 361 -7.90 3.08 24.40
C ASN A 361 -6.75 3.77 23.63
N PRO A 362 -5.93 4.62 24.28
CA PRO A 362 -4.72 5.19 23.69
C PRO A 362 -3.68 4.18 23.17
N CYS A 363 -3.79 2.91 23.59
CA CYS A 363 -2.92 1.83 23.14
C CYS A 363 -3.35 1.24 21.79
N SER A 364 -4.53 1.59 21.27
CA SER A 364 -4.96 1.18 19.94
C SER A 364 -4.02 1.71 18.87
N GLU A 365 -3.78 0.91 17.83
CA GLU A 365 -3.06 1.32 16.62
C GLU A 365 -3.85 2.37 15.82
N ASN A 366 -5.18 2.44 16.02
CA ASN A 366 -6.08 3.40 15.38
C ASN A 366 -6.47 4.56 16.32
N TYR A 367 -5.72 4.78 17.41
CA TYR A 367 -6.04 5.85 18.36
C TYR A 367 -6.04 7.21 17.68
N ALA A 368 -7.21 7.82 17.56
CA ALA A 368 -7.46 9.05 16.79
C ALA A 368 -7.14 10.36 17.55
N GLY A 369 -6.70 10.23 18.81
CA GLY A 369 -6.55 11.34 19.75
C GLY A 369 -7.77 11.53 20.64
N ALA A 370 -7.65 12.40 21.64
CA ALA A 370 -8.70 12.88 22.51
C ALA A 370 -9.60 13.92 21.81
N GLU A 371 -9.03 14.66 20.86
CA GLU A 371 -9.68 15.71 20.06
C GLU A 371 -9.11 15.75 18.63
N PRO A 372 -9.86 16.27 17.64
CA PRO A 372 -9.35 16.45 16.29
C PRO A 372 -8.14 17.38 16.29
N PHE A 373 -7.16 17.09 15.44
CA PHE A 373 -5.86 17.74 15.36
C PHE A 373 -5.03 17.73 16.65
N GLU A 374 -5.28 16.80 17.58
CA GLU A 374 -4.34 16.55 18.68
C GLU A 374 -2.96 16.12 18.14
N ALA A 375 -2.92 15.36 17.04
CA ALA A 375 -1.67 14.97 16.39
C ALA A 375 -0.98 16.19 15.75
N TYR A 376 0.18 16.56 16.29
CA TYR A 376 0.96 17.71 15.85
C TYR A 376 1.24 17.68 14.34
N GLU A 377 1.68 16.54 13.81
CA GLU A 377 2.07 16.41 12.40
C GLU A 377 0.88 16.64 11.45
N SER A 378 -0.28 16.06 11.75
CA SER A 378 -1.51 16.27 10.97
C SER A 378 -1.96 17.74 11.03
N GLN A 379 -1.91 18.36 12.22
CA GLN A 379 -2.19 19.78 12.38
C GLN A 379 -1.25 20.65 11.54
N ARG A 380 0.07 20.36 11.54
CA ARG A 380 1.05 21.13 10.75
C ARG A 380 0.80 21.04 9.25
N LEU A 381 0.46 19.87 8.73
CA LEU A 381 0.13 19.73 7.32
C LEU A 381 -1.14 20.53 6.95
N ALA A 382 -2.18 20.45 7.79
CA ALA A 382 -3.41 21.21 7.60
C ALA A 382 -3.18 22.73 7.61
N GLU A 383 -2.43 23.24 8.60
CA GLU A 383 -2.05 24.65 8.72
C GLU A 383 -1.22 25.12 7.53
N TRP A 384 -0.22 24.32 7.11
CA TRP A 384 0.63 24.62 5.98
C TRP A 384 -0.19 24.72 4.67
N ALA A 385 -1.05 23.73 4.41
CA ALA A 385 -1.85 23.67 3.19
C ALA A 385 -2.89 24.81 3.11
N LYS A 386 -3.54 25.13 4.24
CA LYS A 386 -4.41 26.32 4.35
C LYS A 386 -3.64 27.60 4.09
N ASN A 387 -2.48 27.79 4.73
CA ASN A 387 -1.67 28.99 4.54
C ASN A 387 -1.18 29.16 3.10
N GLU A 388 -0.73 28.08 2.43
CA GLU A 388 -0.35 28.15 1.01
C GLU A 388 -1.52 28.59 0.12
N THR A 389 -2.73 28.13 0.42
CA THR A 389 -3.95 28.43 -0.34
C THR A 389 -4.45 29.85 -0.06
N ASP A 390 -4.61 30.22 1.22
CA ASP A 390 -5.13 31.52 1.65
C ASP A 390 -4.20 32.68 1.28
N SER A 391 -2.88 32.44 1.30
CA SER A 391 -1.90 33.44 0.87
C SER A 391 -1.77 33.57 -0.66
N GLY A 392 -2.51 32.78 -1.43
CA GLY A 392 -2.45 32.77 -2.89
C GLY A 392 -1.12 32.25 -3.45
N ARG A 393 -0.31 31.54 -2.66
CA ARG A 393 0.93 30.90 -3.14
C ARG A 393 0.64 29.65 -3.95
N ALA A 394 -0.36 28.88 -3.55
CA ALA A 394 -0.76 27.64 -4.18
C ALA A 394 -2.28 27.61 -4.42
N ASN A 395 -2.68 26.98 -5.51
CA ASN A 395 -4.02 26.43 -5.70
C ASN A 395 -3.84 24.91 -5.73
N ILE A 396 -4.14 24.23 -4.62
CA ILE A 396 -3.91 22.79 -4.51
C ILE A 396 -5.00 22.07 -5.31
N VAL A 397 -4.61 21.40 -6.40
CA VAL A 397 -5.54 20.69 -7.30
C VAL A 397 -5.48 19.19 -7.15
N GLY A 398 -4.39 18.68 -6.58
CA GLY A 398 -4.17 17.24 -6.36
C GLY A 398 -3.57 16.95 -5.00
N PHE A 399 -4.06 15.88 -4.37
CA PHE A 399 -3.53 15.33 -3.14
C PHE A 399 -3.34 13.81 -3.30
N LEU A 400 -2.12 13.33 -3.11
CA LEU A 400 -1.76 11.92 -3.24
C LEU A 400 -1.13 11.44 -1.93
N ASP A 401 -1.85 10.61 -1.19
CA ASP A 401 -1.41 10.03 0.07
C ASP A 401 -0.96 8.59 -0.13
N LEU A 402 0.35 8.35 -0.12
CA LEU A 402 0.93 7.04 -0.37
C LEU A 402 1.04 6.24 0.93
N HIS A 403 0.39 5.08 0.94
CA HIS A 403 0.40 4.09 2.00
C HIS A 403 0.94 2.74 1.49
N SER A 404 1.06 1.77 2.38
CA SER A 404 1.16 0.35 2.02
C SER A 404 0.47 -0.49 3.09
N TYR A 405 -0.07 -1.66 2.81
CA TYR A 405 -0.07 -2.40 1.56
C TYR A 405 -1.51 -2.80 1.20
N SER A 406 -1.74 -3.13 -0.07
CA SER A 406 -2.90 -3.90 -0.57
C SER A 406 -3.08 -3.76 -2.09
N GLN A 407 -2.33 -2.85 -2.74
CA GLN A 407 -2.52 -2.48 -4.15
C GLN A 407 -3.94 -1.94 -4.40
N GLN A 408 -4.26 -0.80 -3.79
CA GLN A 408 -5.54 -0.11 -3.94
C GLN A 408 -5.32 1.38 -4.23
N ILE A 409 -6.20 1.96 -5.04
CA ILE A 409 -6.34 3.40 -5.26
C ILE A 409 -7.70 3.80 -4.73
N LEU A 410 -7.69 4.52 -3.60
CA LEU A 410 -8.86 4.91 -2.85
C LEU A 410 -9.17 6.38 -3.08
N TYR A 411 -10.42 6.71 -3.33
CA TYR A 411 -10.92 8.09 -3.42
C TYR A 411 -11.94 8.37 -2.29
N PRO A 412 -12.25 9.63 -1.97
CA PRO A 412 -13.21 9.96 -0.92
C PRO A 412 -14.59 9.31 -1.16
N TYR A 413 -15.42 9.08 -0.15
CA TYR A 413 -15.14 9.37 1.26
C TYR A 413 -14.64 8.13 2.02
N SER A 414 -13.88 8.35 3.08
CA SER A 414 -13.46 7.33 4.06
C SER A 414 -14.43 7.27 5.24
N TYR A 415 -14.96 8.41 5.69
CA TYR A 415 -15.82 8.50 6.88
C TYR A 415 -17.20 7.84 6.72
N THR A 416 -17.70 7.70 5.49
CA THR A 416 -19.00 7.05 5.20
C THR A 416 -19.08 6.54 3.76
N CYS A 417 -19.85 5.47 3.56
CA CYS A 417 -20.25 4.99 2.23
C CYS A 417 -21.60 5.51 1.76
N SER A 418 -22.34 6.21 2.61
CA SER A 418 -23.65 6.74 2.25
C SER A 418 -23.56 8.07 1.50
N SER A 419 -22.44 8.77 1.63
CA SER A 419 -22.17 10.04 0.94
C SER A 419 -21.34 9.78 -0.31
N VAL A 420 -21.77 10.36 -1.43
CA VAL A 420 -21.07 10.28 -2.71
C VAL A 420 -20.35 11.60 -2.98
N PRO A 421 -19.05 11.59 -3.34
CA PRO A 421 -18.33 12.80 -3.74
C PRO A 421 -19.01 13.48 -4.94
N PRO A 422 -19.21 14.81 -4.92
CA PRO A 422 -19.78 15.53 -6.06
C PRO A 422 -18.99 15.38 -7.36
N THR A 423 -17.70 15.04 -7.27
CA THR A 423 -16.80 14.86 -8.42
C THR A 423 -16.46 13.40 -8.70
N LEU A 424 -17.34 12.46 -8.33
CA LEU A 424 -17.12 11.01 -8.44
C LEU A 424 -16.62 10.57 -9.82
N GLU A 425 -17.28 11.01 -10.90
CA GLU A 425 -16.91 10.62 -12.27
C GLU A 425 -15.46 10.98 -12.60
N SER A 426 -15.04 12.21 -12.27
CA SER A 426 -13.65 12.65 -12.46
C SER A 426 -12.67 11.88 -11.57
N LEU A 427 -13.10 11.49 -10.36
CA LEU A 427 -12.26 10.73 -9.44
C LEU A 427 -12.03 9.30 -9.94
N GLU A 428 -13.09 8.62 -10.35
CA GLU A 428 -13.05 7.24 -10.84
C GLU A 428 -12.33 7.13 -12.19
N GLU A 429 -12.60 8.04 -13.13
CA GLU A 429 -11.93 8.05 -14.45
C GLU A 429 -10.41 8.14 -14.29
N LEU A 430 -9.96 9.11 -13.48
CA LEU A 430 -8.53 9.26 -13.22
C LEU A 430 -7.98 8.06 -12.44
N ALA A 431 -8.64 7.59 -11.38
CA ALA A 431 -8.16 6.42 -10.62
C ALA A 431 -7.99 5.16 -11.49
N LEU A 432 -8.95 4.89 -12.39
CA LEU A 432 -8.84 3.80 -13.37
C LEU A 432 -7.69 4.04 -14.37
N GLY A 433 -7.46 5.31 -14.76
CA GLY A 433 -6.30 5.72 -15.54
C GLY A 433 -4.97 5.44 -14.84
N LEU A 434 -4.87 5.76 -13.55
CA LEU A 434 -3.70 5.47 -12.71
C LEU A 434 -3.46 3.96 -12.59
N ALA A 435 -4.51 3.18 -12.27
CA ALA A 435 -4.42 1.73 -12.18
C ALA A 435 -3.99 1.09 -13.50
N LYS A 436 -4.49 1.62 -14.63
CA LYS A 436 -4.06 1.20 -15.97
C LYS A 436 -2.59 1.52 -16.22
N ALA A 437 -2.11 2.71 -15.86
CA ALA A 437 -0.71 3.09 -16.02
C ALA A 437 0.23 2.16 -15.23
N ILE A 438 -0.13 1.86 -13.99
CA ILE A 438 0.59 0.90 -13.14
C ILE A 438 0.63 -0.49 -13.81
N ARG A 439 -0.54 -1.01 -14.21
CA ARG A 439 -0.65 -2.32 -14.86
C ARG A 439 0.16 -2.42 -16.15
N MET A 440 0.22 -1.35 -16.94
CA MET A 440 1.01 -1.33 -18.17
C MET A 440 2.52 -1.29 -17.90
N THR A 441 2.93 -0.70 -16.78
CA THR A 441 4.33 -0.55 -16.39
C THR A 441 4.91 -1.82 -15.79
N SER A 442 4.21 -2.41 -14.82
CA SER A 442 4.75 -3.47 -13.98
C SER A 442 3.92 -4.76 -13.95
N ARG A 443 2.74 -4.75 -14.59
CA ARG A 443 1.74 -5.83 -14.56
C ARG A 443 1.03 -6.01 -13.22
N GLU A 444 1.31 -5.18 -12.23
CA GLU A 444 0.54 -5.17 -11.00
C GLU A 444 -0.88 -4.69 -11.23
N GLN A 445 -1.80 -5.22 -10.42
CA GLN A 445 -3.21 -4.86 -10.45
C GLN A 445 -3.52 -4.07 -9.19
N TYR A 446 -4.09 -2.89 -9.37
CA TYR A 446 -4.55 -2.05 -8.28
C TYR A 446 -6.07 -1.93 -8.38
N ASP A 447 -6.75 -2.17 -7.27
CA ASP A 447 -8.21 -2.05 -7.20
C ASP A 447 -8.58 -0.58 -7.00
N VAL A 448 -9.67 -0.15 -7.65
CA VAL A 448 -10.17 1.23 -7.58
C VAL A 448 -11.54 1.22 -6.91
N THR A 449 -11.68 1.94 -5.81
CA THR A 449 -12.92 1.97 -5.00
C THR A 449 -12.90 3.17 -4.06
N SER A 450 -14.05 3.51 -3.47
CA SER A 450 -14.10 4.53 -2.42
C SER A 450 -13.32 4.07 -1.17
N ALA A 451 -12.79 5.01 -0.40
CA ALA A 451 -11.97 4.69 0.77
C ALA A 451 -12.76 3.96 1.87
N CYS A 452 -14.07 4.19 1.98
CA CYS A 452 -14.92 3.45 2.90
C CYS A 452 -15.21 2.01 2.42
N GLU A 453 -15.38 1.77 1.11
CA GLU A 453 -15.67 0.45 0.53
C GLU A 453 -14.40 -0.39 0.37
N GLY A 454 -13.23 0.23 0.16
CA GLY A 454 -11.95 -0.46 0.07
C GLY A 454 -11.57 -1.26 1.32
N ILE A 455 -12.35 -1.11 2.39
CA ILE A 455 -12.27 -1.82 3.67
C ILE A 455 -13.17 -3.08 3.68
N LEU A 456 -14.16 -3.25 2.78
CA LEU A 456 -15.22 -4.25 2.91
C LEU A 456 -15.76 -4.82 1.58
N PRO A 457 -16.20 -6.10 1.55
CA PRO A 457 -16.93 -6.62 0.41
C PRO A 457 -18.40 -6.14 0.43
N ASN A 458 -18.88 -5.69 -0.73
CA ASN A 458 -20.30 -5.53 -1.10
C ASN A 458 -21.07 -4.31 -0.56
N GLY A 459 -20.42 -3.23 -0.11
CA GLY A 459 -21.07 -1.93 0.08
C GLY A 459 -22.15 -1.85 1.18
N GLU A 460 -22.39 -2.92 1.94
CA GLU A 460 -23.48 -2.99 2.94
C GLU A 460 -23.05 -2.77 4.40
N ALA A 461 -21.81 -2.36 4.69
CA ALA A 461 -21.42 -2.03 6.06
C ALA A 461 -20.84 -0.62 6.18
N ALA A 462 -21.71 0.33 6.53
CA ALA A 462 -21.37 1.64 7.08
C ALA A 462 -20.63 1.59 8.44
N SER A 463 -20.31 0.40 8.96
CA SER A 463 -19.77 0.18 10.32
C SER A 463 -18.23 0.21 10.39
N MET A 464 -17.53 0.14 9.25
CA MET A 464 -16.06 0.18 9.16
C MET A 464 -15.48 1.44 8.54
N SER A 465 -16.34 2.39 8.16
CA SER A 465 -15.88 3.72 7.77
C SER A 465 -15.25 4.42 8.98
N SER A 466 -14.22 5.23 8.72
CA SER A 466 -13.48 5.92 9.78
C SER A 466 -13.30 7.39 9.44
N GLY A 467 -13.66 8.22 10.41
CA GLY A 467 -13.53 9.65 10.36
C GLY A 467 -12.10 10.16 10.47
N GLY A 468 -11.91 11.45 10.19
CA GLY A 468 -10.66 12.14 10.47
C GLY A 468 -9.46 11.71 9.63
N SER A 469 -9.67 11.37 8.35
CA SER A 469 -8.60 11.07 7.40
C SER A 469 -8.05 12.31 6.69
N ALA A 470 -6.79 12.25 6.25
CA ALA A 470 -6.19 13.32 5.43
C ALA A 470 -6.90 13.44 4.07
N LEU A 471 -7.24 12.29 3.48
CA LEU A 471 -7.96 12.17 2.21
C LEU A 471 -9.25 12.99 2.19
N ASP A 472 -10.13 12.76 3.17
CA ASP A 472 -11.43 13.42 3.22
C ASP A 472 -11.29 14.90 3.54
N TRP A 473 -10.33 15.26 4.40
CA TRP A 473 -10.09 16.65 4.77
C TRP A 473 -9.57 17.50 3.60
N PHE A 474 -8.60 17.01 2.83
CA PHE A 474 -8.10 17.71 1.64
C PHE A 474 -9.22 17.87 0.61
N TYR A 475 -10.03 16.83 0.40
CA TYR A 475 -11.15 16.88 -0.53
C TYR A 475 -12.23 17.86 -0.09
N HIS A 476 -12.67 17.80 1.17
CA HIS A 476 -13.79 18.60 1.67
C HIS A 476 -13.39 20.02 2.06
N ASN A 477 -12.39 20.17 2.95
CA ASN A 477 -12.07 21.46 3.55
C ASN A 477 -11.26 22.35 2.60
N LEU A 478 -10.37 21.76 1.80
CA LEU A 478 -9.56 22.50 0.81
C LEU A 478 -10.09 22.40 -0.62
N HIS A 479 -11.19 21.68 -0.84
CA HIS A 479 -11.82 21.51 -2.16
C HIS A 479 -10.85 20.93 -3.21
N VAL A 480 -9.91 20.09 -2.77
CA VAL A 480 -8.92 19.47 -3.66
C VAL A 480 -9.60 18.35 -4.45
N LYS A 481 -9.99 18.69 -5.69
CA LYS A 481 -10.80 17.82 -6.56
C LYS A 481 -10.22 16.42 -6.76
N TYR A 482 -8.90 16.30 -6.95
CA TYR A 482 -8.24 15.03 -7.25
C TYR A 482 -7.46 14.56 -6.02
N SER A 483 -8.18 13.97 -5.06
CA SER A 483 -7.61 13.46 -3.82
C SER A 483 -7.64 11.94 -3.80
N TYR A 484 -6.51 11.29 -3.53
CA TYR A 484 -6.40 9.83 -3.49
C TYR A 484 -5.50 9.35 -2.35
N GLN A 485 -5.89 8.23 -1.76
CA GLN A 485 -5.03 7.41 -0.91
C GLN A 485 -4.63 6.16 -1.69
N ILE A 486 -3.33 5.97 -1.93
CA ILE A 486 -2.82 4.86 -2.74
C ILE A 486 -2.08 3.88 -1.82
N LYS A 487 -2.64 2.69 -1.64
CA LYS A 487 -1.98 1.59 -0.94
C LYS A 487 -1.11 0.84 -1.93
N LEU A 488 0.20 0.99 -1.77
CA LEU A 488 1.22 0.40 -2.63
C LEU A 488 1.31 -1.13 -2.46
N ARG A 489 2.34 -1.70 -3.07
CA ARG A 489 2.67 -3.12 -2.95
C ARG A 489 2.88 -3.55 -1.50
N ASP A 490 2.63 -4.82 -1.19
CA ASP A 490 2.07 -5.88 -2.04
C ASP A 490 0.63 -6.23 -1.64
N ARG A 491 0.17 -7.45 -1.91
CA ARG A 491 -1.11 -7.98 -1.44
C ARG A 491 -0.95 -8.88 -0.22
N GLY A 492 0.12 -8.65 0.55
CA GLY A 492 0.44 -9.29 1.83
C GLY A 492 1.38 -10.49 1.77
N SER A 493 2.11 -10.74 0.68
CA SER A 493 3.20 -11.74 0.76
C SER A 493 4.31 -11.28 1.71
N TYR A 494 4.55 -9.97 1.74
CA TYR A 494 5.50 -9.31 2.63
C TYR A 494 4.85 -8.22 3.48
N GLY A 495 3.70 -7.68 3.06
CA GLY A 495 3.02 -6.60 3.76
C GLY A 495 3.94 -5.39 3.94
N PHE A 496 4.12 -4.95 5.19
CA PHE A 496 5.03 -3.83 5.51
C PHE A 496 6.53 -4.15 5.37
N LEU A 497 6.87 -5.42 5.15
CA LEU A 497 8.26 -5.93 5.10
C LEU A 497 8.71 -6.20 3.66
N LEU A 498 8.15 -5.45 2.70
CA LEU A 498 8.46 -5.58 1.29
C LEU A 498 9.98 -5.47 1.03
N PRO A 499 10.62 -6.47 0.38
CA PRO A 499 12.06 -6.45 0.11
C PRO A 499 12.51 -5.23 -0.70
N SER A 500 13.75 -4.77 -0.46
CA SER A 500 14.30 -3.56 -1.08
C SER A 500 14.39 -3.63 -2.61
N GLU A 501 14.50 -4.82 -3.18
CA GLU A 501 14.42 -5.06 -4.63
C GLU A 501 13.12 -4.58 -5.29
N HIS A 502 12.06 -4.38 -4.50
CA HIS A 502 10.79 -3.83 -4.98
C HIS A 502 10.70 -2.30 -4.91
N ILE A 503 11.67 -1.60 -4.30
CA ILE A 503 11.67 -0.12 -4.23
C ILE A 503 11.63 0.49 -5.64
N VAL A 504 12.52 0.07 -6.53
CA VAL A 504 12.58 0.61 -7.90
C VAL A 504 11.37 0.19 -8.73
N PRO A 505 10.91 -1.08 -8.74
CA PRO A 505 9.66 -1.46 -9.42
C PRO A 505 8.43 -0.67 -8.97
N THR A 506 8.22 -0.50 -7.65
CA THR A 506 7.10 0.29 -7.12
C THR A 506 7.28 1.78 -7.43
N GLY A 507 8.50 2.30 -7.33
CA GLY A 507 8.80 3.67 -7.74
C GLY A 507 8.46 3.94 -9.22
N LYS A 508 8.83 3.02 -10.12
CA LYS A 508 8.57 3.13 -11.57
C LYS A 508 7.08 3.15 -11.89
N GLU A 509 6.32 2.22 -11.34
CA GLU A 509 4.88 2.13 -11.65
C GLU A 509 4.10 3.36 -11.13
N ILE A 510 4.49 3.88 -9.97
CA ILE A 510 3.89 5.09 -9.40
C ILE A 510 4.35 6.34 -10.13
N PHE A 511 5.60 6.40 -10.61
CA PHE A 511 6.05 7.51 -11.44
C PHE A 511 5.25 7.62 -12.75
N GLU A 512 4.95 6.51 -13.42
CA GLU A 512 4.08 6.52 -14.61
C GLU A 512 2.63 6.90 -14.28
N ALA A 513 2.13 6.50 -13.11
CA ALA A 513 0.83 6.98 -12.61
C ALA A 513 0.84 8.49 -12.37
N VAL A 514 1.93 9.05 -11.84
CA VAL A 514 2.12 10.50 -11.62
C VAL A 514 2.11 11.29 -12.91
N LEU A 515 2.76 10.78 -13.97
CA LEU A 515 2.70 11.40 -15.30
C LEU A 515 1.26 11.39 -15.84
N THR A 516 0.57 10.26 -15.69
CA THR A 516 -0.85 10.12 -16.09
C THR A 516 -1.74 11.08 -15.31
N PHE A 517 -1.50 11.26 -14.01
CA PHE A 517 -2.19 12.23 -13.17
C PHE A 517 -2.03 13.65 -13.69
N GLY A 518 -0.79 14.10 -13.86
CA GLY A 518 -0.50 15.46 -14.32
C GLY A 518 -1.13 15.75 -15.69
N ASP A 519 -1.05 14.80 -16.62
CA ASP A 519 -1.63 14.94 -17.95
C ASP A 519 -3.17 14.99 -17.93
N PHE A 520 -3.82 14.20 -17.08
CA PHE A 520 -5.27 14.19 -16.95
C PHE A 520 -5.80 15.50 -16.35
N VAL A 521 -5.18 15.98 -15.28
CA VAL A 521 -5.57 17.25 -14.63
C VAL A 521 -5.39 18.41 -15.62
N TRP A 522 -4.30 18.40 -16.38
CA TRP A 522 -4.00 19.41 -17.39
C TRP A 522 -5.06 19.48 -18.50
N ASN A 523 -5.41 18.32 -19.07
CA ASN A 523 -6.41 18.27 -20.14
C ASN A 523 -7.79 18.76 -19.68
N ASN A 524 -8.19 18.42 -18.45
CA ASN A 524 -9.46 18.90 -17.89
C ASN A 524 -9.47 20.41 -17.63
N GLN A 525 -8.34 21.00 -17.23
CA GLN A 525 -8.23 22.45 -17.11
C GLN A 525 -8.42 23.14 -18.47
N ILE A 526 -7.81 22.61 -19.53
CA ILE A 526 -8.00 23.13 -20.90
C ILE A 526 -9.46 23.04 -21.32
N LEU A 527 -10.11 21.88 -21.12
CA LEU A 527 -11.50 21.71 -21.49
C LEU A 527 -12.42 22.67 -20.74
N SER A 528 -12.20 22.88 -19.44
CA SER A 528 -12.99 23.82 -18.62
C SER A 528 -12.85 25.28 -19.10
N THR A 529 -11.64 25.70 -19.46
CA THR A 529 -11.39 27.06 -19.97
C THR A 529 -11.95 27.27 -21.38
N MET A 530 -12.02 26.22 -22.20
CA MET A 530 -12.66 26.26 -23.52
C MET A 530 -14.19 26.25 -23.46
N SER A 531 -14.79 25.70 -22.39
CA SER A 531 -16.25 25.68 -22.18
C SER A 531 -16.83 26.98 -21.61
N ASP A 532 -15.98 27.92 -21.15
CA ASP A 532 -16.38 29.25 -20.64
C ASP A 532 -16.16 30.45 -21.62
N PRO A 533 -16.60 30.45 -22.90
CA PRO A 533 -16.40 31.60 -23.79
C PRO A 533 -17.53 32.64 -23.80
N VAL A 534 -18.54 32.59 -22.92
CA VAL A 534 -19.66 33.56 -22.95
C VAL A 534 -20.06 34.03 -21.54
N GLY A 535 -19.35 35.01 -20.99
CA GLY A 535 -19.71 35.54 -19.67
C GLY A 535 -19.10 36.88 -19.25
N SER A 536 -18.49 37.64 -20.15
CA SER A 536 -17.83 38.91 -19.78
C SER A 536 -17.84 40.00 -20.85
N GLN A 537 -18.96 40.12 -21.58
CA GLN A 537 -19.29 41.37 -22.30
C GLN A 537 -20.79 41.64 -22.25
N GLN A 538 -21.26 42.28 -21.19
CA GLN A 538 -22.38 43.24 -21.25
C GLN A 538 -22.63 43.83 -19.85
N GLN A 539 -22.08 45.01 -19.58
CA GLN A 539 -22.74 46.10 -18.83
C GLN A 539 -21.84 47.35 -18.83
N GLN A 540 -21.83 48.04 -19.97
CA GLN A 540 -21.68 49.50 -20.00
C GLN A 540 -22.79 50.04 -20.88
N GLN A 541 -23.98 50.19 -20.30
CA GLN A 541 -24.98 51.14 -20.80
C GLN A 541 -24.90 52.37 -19.91
N GLN A 542 -24.35 53.44 -20.48
CA GLN A 542 -24.54 54.81 -19.97
C GLN A 542 -26.03 55.18 -20.11
N PRO A 543 -26.64 55.85 -19.13
CA PRO A 543 -27.91 56.51 -19.36
C PRO A 543 -27.65 57.90 -19.97
N LEU A 544 -28.18 58.10 -21.17
CA LEU A 544 -28.64 59.41 -21.63
C LEU A 544 -29.89 59.75 -20.83
N PHE A 545 -29.80 60.75 -19.94
CA PHE A 545 -30.69 61.93 -19.83
C PHE A 545 -30.25 62.80 -18.65
#